data_AF-A0A3B8MFB3-F1
#
_entry.id   AF-A0A3B8MFB3-F1
#
_cell.length_a   1.000
_cell.length_b   1.000
_cell.length_c   1.000
_cell.angle_alpha   90.00
_cell.angle_beta   90.00
_cell.angle_gamma   90.00
#
_symmetry.space_group_name_H-M   'P 1'
#
loop_
_entity.id
_entity.type
_entity.pdbx_description
1 polymer ?
#
loop_
_entity_poly.entity_id
_entity_poly.type
_entity_poly.pdbx_seq_one_letter_code
_entity_poly.pdbx_strand_id
1 'polypeptide(L)'
;MQVRNGLAFSVAFWGLLGSIELRQCGRPAEEEGTMKIMRVEAIPVSIPYTILRRNMHTEVRGDAITHLNTNVLKVHTNEGVAGLGEATGDGVVDEVAKSVNPAVSGLNPLDFEGTLATPEADAGWTRLCAGLDFALHDIAGKVRGVPM
;
A
#
# COMPACT_ATOMS: atom_id res chain seq x y z
N MET A 1 16.54 -19.07 62.99
CA MET A 1 17.28 -17.84 62.66
C MET A 1 16.26 -16.71 62.57
N GLN A 2 16.22 -15.88 63.60
CA GLN A 2 15.36 -14.70 63.73
C GLN A 2 15.60 -13.72 62.58
N VAL A 3 14.55 -13.06 62.08
CA VAL A 3 14.36 -11.60 62.22
C VAL A 3 12.84 -11.31 62.25
N ARG A 4 12.41 -10.68 63.36
CA ARG A 4 11.11 -10.00 63.54
C ARG A 4 11.17 -8.63 62.88
N ASN A 5 10.02 -8.12 62.43
CA ASN A 5 9.50 -6.74 62.56
C ASN A 5 8.26 -6.68 61.67
N GLY A 6 7.01 -6.59 62.14
CA GLY A 6 6.51 -5.82 63.27
C GLY A 6 5.90 -4.53 62.71
N LEU A 7 4.57 -4.50 62.54
CA LEU A 7 3.65 -3.38 62.82
C LEU A 7 2.27 -3.68 62.24
N ALA A 8 1.39 -4.16 63.12
CA ALA A 8 -0.04 -4.12 62.92
C ALA A 8 -0.51 -2.70 63.27
N PHE A 9 -1.16 -2.01 62.32
CA PHE A 9 -1.99 -0.85 62.60
C PHE A 9 -3.44 -1.22 62.33
N SER A 10 -4.19 -1.32 63.42
CA SER A 10 -5.65 -1.34 63.44
C SER A 10 -6.15 0.08 63.20
N VAL A 11 -6.95 0.28 62.16
CA VAL A 11 -7.88 1.41 62.07
C VAL A 11 -9.19 0.87 61.50
N ALA A 12 -10.17 0.70 62.39
CA ALA A 12 -11.56 0.56 62.01
C ALA A 12 -12.06 1.93 61.55
N PHE A 13 -12.50 2.05 60.31
CA PHE A 13 -13.27 3.21 59.84
C PHE A 13 -14.43 2.70 58.99
N TRP A 14 -15.63 2.81 59.54
CA TRP A 14 -16.90 2.65 58.82
C TRP A 14 -17.02 3.77 57.79
N GLY A 15 -17.37 3.44 56.55
CA GLY A 15 -17.68 4.44 55.54
C GLY A 15 -18.13 3.80 54.24
N LEU A 16 -19.45 3.71 54.06
CA LEU A 16 -20.11 3.59 52.76
C LEU A 16 -19.48 4.61 51.79
N LEU A 17 -18.74 4.15 50.79
CA LEU A 17 -18.54 4.87 49.53
C LEU A 17 -18.03 3.86 48.51
N GLY A 18 -18.84 3.68 47.47
CA GLY A 18 -18.62 2.72 46.41
C GLY A 18 -17.21 2.85 45.83
N SER A 19 -16.61 1.70 45.58
CA SER A 19 -15.41 1.57 44.76
C SER A 19 -15.71 2.20 43.40
N ILE A 20 -15.25 3.43 43.19
CA ILE A 20 -15.13 3.99 41.86
C ILE A 20 -13.99 3.20 41.22
N GLU A 21 -14.36 2.18 40.45
CA GLU A 21 -13.44 1.58 39.48
C GLU A 21 -12.90 2.74 38.64
N LEU A 22 -11.59 2.97 38.74
CA LEU A 22 -10.87 3.74 37.76
C LEU A 22 -11.09 3.03 36.43
N ARG A 23 -12.06 3.51 35.65
CA ARG A 23 -12.15 3.20 34.23
C ARG A 23 -10.80 3.59 33.66
N GLN A 24 -9.96 2.60 33.41
CA GLN A 24 -8.95 2.72 32.38
C GLN A 24 -9.73 3.08 31.12
N CYS A 25 -9.77 4.37 30.81
CA CYS A 25 -10.09 4.83 29.48
C CYS A 25 -8.94 4.29 28.63
N GLY A 26 -9.10 3.06 28.16
CA GLY A 26 -8.26 2.52 27.10
C GLY A 26 -8.34 3.54 25.99
N ARG A 27 -7.25 4.26 25.75
CA ARG A 27 -7.06 4.93 24.48
C ARG A 27 -7.24 3.83 23.42
N PRO A 28 -8.15 3.97 22.45
CA PRO A 28 -8.23 3.01 21.37
C PRO A 28 -6.82 2.87 20.79
N ALA A 29 -6.39 1.62 20.64
CA ALA A 29 -5.08 1.28 20.11
C ALA A 29 -4.88 1.98 18.76
N GLU A 30 -3.65 2.42 18.54
CA GLU A 30 -3.19 3.24 17.43
C GLU A 30 -3.72 2.76 16.06
N GLU A 31 -4.63 3.52 15.46
CA GLU A 31 -5.01 3.37 14.04
C GLU A 31 -4.86 4.67 13.23
N GLU A 32 -4.53 5.78 13.90
CA GLU A 32 -4.15 7.06 13.30
C GLU A 32 -2.61 7.15 13.24
N GLY A 33 -2.01 6.67 12.16
CA GLY A 33 -0.56 6.88 11.97
C GLY A 33 0.15 5.99 10.96
N THR A 34 -0.54 5.04 10.33
CA THR A 34 0.09 4.20 9.29
C THR A 34 -0.32 4.66 7.89
N MET A 35 0.66 4.77 7.00
CA MET A 35 0.41 5.04 5.58
C MET A 35 -0.41 3.90 4.97
N LYS A 36 -1.43 4.25 4.19
CA LYS A 36 -2.35 3.33 3.54
C LYS A 36 -2.54 3.71 2.07
N ILE A 37 -2.60 2.71 1.20
CA ILE A 37 -3.00 2.89 -0.19
C ILE A 37 -4.49 3.24 -0.22
N MET A 38 -4.85 4.30 -0.93
CA MET A 38 -6.24 4.73 -1.07
C MET A 38 -6.86 4.28 -2.38
N ARG A 39 -6.08 4.30 -3.45
CA ARG A 39 -6.47 3.80 -4.76
C ARG A 39 -5.26 3.69 -5.68
N VAL A 40 -5.38 2.84 -6.68
CA VAL A 40 -4.51 2.77 -7.85
C VAL A 40 -5.28 3.29 -9.05
N GLU A 41 -4.67 4.22 -9.77
CA GLU A 41 -5.20 4.80 -11.00
C GLU A 41 -4.36 4.35 -12.19
N ALA A 42 -5.00 3.83 -13.22
CA ALA A 42 -4.34 3.57 -14.49
C ALA A 42 -4.67 4.71 -15.46
N ILE A 43 -3.62 5.39 -15.93
CA ILE A 43 -3.71 6.49 -16.88
C ILE A 43 -3.18 5.98 -18.22
N PRO A 44 -4.04 5.75 -19.23
CA PRO A 44 -3.58 5.31 -20.53
C PRO A 44 -2.80 6.44 -21.22
N VAL A 45 -1.64 6.11 -21.76
CA VAL A 45 -0.74 7.03 -22.46
C VAL A 45 -0.42 6.46 -23.83
N SER A 46 -0.53 7.31 -24.85
CA SER A 46 -0.12 6.99 -26.22
C SER A 46 0.96 7.98 -26.65
N ILE A 47 2.19 7.49 -26.78
CA ILE A 47 3.34 8.33 -27.13
C ILE A 47 3.68 8.11 -28.60
N PRO A 48 3.62 9.14 -29.46
CA PRO A 48 3.93 9.00 -30.88
C PRO A 48 5.43 8.74 -31.07
N TYR A 49 5.76 7.76 -31.92
CA TYR A 49 7.14 7.56 -32.37
C TYR A 49 7.49 8.55 -33.48
N THR A 50 8.65 9.20 -33.34
CA THR A 50 9.20 10.09 -34.38
C THR A 50 9.79 9.32 -35.56
N ILE A 51 10.32 8.13 -35.31
CA ILE A 51 10.81 7.19 -36.31
C ILE A 51 10.00 5.91 -36.15
N LEU A 52 9.37 5.45 -37.23
CA LEU A 52 8.57 4.22 -37.21
C LEU A 52 9.44 3.05 -36.73
N ARG A 53 9.05 2.45 -35.60
CA ARG A 53 9.70 1.22 -35.14
C ARG A 53 9.34 0.09 -36.10
N ARG A 54 10.31 -0.28 -36.91
CA ARG A 54 10.29 -1.53 -37.69
C ARG A 54 11.12 -2.56 -36.95
N ASN A 55 10.48 -3.60 -36.47
CA ASN A 55 11.13 -4.78 -35.94
C ASN A 55 10.52 -6.01 -36.60
N MET A 56 11.25 -7.11 -36.62
CA MET A 56 10.83 -8.34 -37.32
C MET A 56 9.43 -8.83 -36.88
N HIS A 57 9.03 -8.54 -35.65
CA HIS A 57 7.71 -8.88 -35.09
C HIS A 57 6.56 -7.99 -35.60
N THR A 58 6.85 -6.74 -36.01
CA THR A 58 5.86 -5.80 -36.59
C THR A 58 5.80 -5.86 -38.10
N GLU A 59 6.92 -6.17 -38.75
CA GLU A 59 6.99 -6.35 -40.20
C GLU A 59 6.19 -7.58 -40.66
N VAL A 60 6.20 -8.67 -39.88
CA VAL A 60 5.40 -9.88 -40.17
C VAL A 60 3.90 -9.64 -39.96
N ARG A 61 3.51 -8.71 -39.08
CA ARG A 61 2.11 -8.40 -38.78
C ARG A 61 1.50 -7.36 -39.74
N GLY A 62 2.32 -6.64 -40.50
CA GLY A 62 1.89 -5.65 -41.51
C GLY A 62 1.51 -4.28 -40.95
N ASP A 63 1.48 -4.12 -39.62
CA ASP A 63 1.12 -2.85 -38.96
C ASP A 63 2.38 -2.16 -38.42
N ALA A 64 2.74 -1.02 -39.00
CA ALA A 64 3.78 -0.18 -38.43
C ALA A 64 3.34 0.31 -37.05
N ILE A 65 4.14 0.08 -36.01
CA ILE A 65 3.88 0.66 -34.69
C ILE A 65 4.19 2.15 -34.76
N THR A 66 3.15 2.96 -34.73
CA THR A 66 3.22 4.43 -34.76
C THR A 66 3.26 5.05 -33.37
N HIS A 67 2.78 4.33 -32.36
CA HIS A 67 2.70 4.81 -30.97
C HIS A 67 3.18 3.75 -29.98
N LEU A 68 3.82 4.18 -28.90
CA LEU A 68 3.95 3.40 -27.68
C LEU A 68 2.68 3.59 -26.85
N ASN A 69 1.85 2.55 -26.78
CA ASN A 69 0.69 2.52 -25.90
C ASN A 69 1.07 1.83 -24.60
N THR A 70 0.92 2.54 -23.49
CA THR A 70 1.20 2.04 -22.15
C THR A 70 0.24 2.67 -21.14
N ASN A 71 0.31 2.25 -19.89
CA ASN A 71 -0.48 2.85 -18.82
C ASN A 71 0.44 3.23 -17.67
N VAL A 72 0.35 4.49 -17.24
CA VAL A 72 0.98 4.93 -16.00
C VAL A 72 0.09 4.49 -14.85
N LEU A 73 0.64 3.71 -13.94
CA LEU A 73 -0.02 3.36 -12.69
C LEU A 73 0.36 4.41 -11.64
N LYS A 74 -0.63 5.08 -11.09
CA LYS A 74 -0.46 6.03 -9.99
C LYS A 74 -1.11 5.49 -8.73
N VAL A 75 -0.29 5.16 -7.74
CA VAL A 75 -0.75 4.70 -6.42
C VAL A 75 -0.86 5.92 -5.52
N HIS A 76 -2.05 6.17 -4.99
CA HIS A 76 -2.33 7.30 -4.09
C HIS A 76 -2.38 6.80 -2.65
N THR A 77 -1.74 7.51 -1.71
CA THR A 77 -1.79 7.18 -0.27
C THR A 77 -2.57 8.23 0.53
N ASN A 78 -2.98 7.86 1.74
CA ASN A 78 -3.65 8.75 2.70
C ASN A 78 -2.78 9.93 3.18
N GLU A 79 -1.45 9.81 3.08
CA GLU A 79 -0.50 10.85 3.47
C GLU A 79 -0.13 11.81 2.32
N GLY A 80 -0.76 11.65 1.14
CA GLY A 80 -0.52 12.51 -0.02
C GLY A 80 0.76 12.19 -0.80
N VAL A 81 1.50 11.13 -0.41
CA VAL A 81 2.59 10.58 -1.21
C VAL A 81 1.99 9.74 -2.33
N ALA A 82 2.50 9.88 -3.54
CA ALA A 82 2.06 9.07 -4.67
C ALA A 82 3.23 8.36 -5.34
N GLY A 83 3.01 7.10 -5.70
CA GLY A 83 3.94 6.27 -6.46
C GLY A 83 3.56 6.20 -7.93
N LEU A 84 4.56 6.07 -8.79
CA LEU A 84 4.41 5.89 -10.23
C LEU A 84 5.05 4.58 -10.67
N GLY A 85 4.30 3.84 -11.49
CA GLY A 85 4.77 2.66 -12.18
C GLY A 85 4.18 2.58 -13.59
N GLU A 86 4.47 1.49 -14.29
CA GLU A 86 4.05 1.31 -15.68
C GLU A 86 3.53 -0.10 -15.92
N ALA A 87 2.43 -0.22 -16.64
CA ALA A 87 1.94 -1.50 -17.16
C ALA A 87 1.49 -1.37 -18.61
N THR A 88 2.07 -2.19 -19.48
CA THR A 88 1.66 -2.29 -20.88
C THR A 88 0.60 -3.37 -21.06
N GLY A 89 -0.41 -3.09 -21.89
CA GLY A 89 -1.42 -4.08 -22.27
C GLY A 89 -2.80 -3.46 -22.44
N ASP A 90 -3.64 -4.16 -23.18
CA ASP A 90 -5.05 -3.83 -23.31
C ASP A 90 -5.79 -4.22 -22.01
N GLY A 91 -6.83 -3.48 -21.64
CA GLY A 91 -7.67 -3.79 -20.48
C GLY A 91 -7.07 -3.43 -19.11
N VAL A 92 -5.85 -2.88 -19.06
CA VAL A 92 -5.18 -2.48 -17.79
C VAL A 92 -6.05 -1.59 -16.91
N VAL A 93 -6.76 -0.61 -17.50
CA VAL A 93 -7.65 0.29 -16.73
C VAL A 93 -8.77 -0.48 -16.02
N ASP A 94 -9.40 -1.43 -16.72
CA ASP A 94 -10.47 -2.24 -16.17
C ASP A 94 -9.96 -3.22 -15.12
N GLU A 95 -8.80 -3.83 -15.34
CA GLU A 95 -8.19 -4.78 -14.42
C GLU A 95 -7.72 -4.09 -13.14
N VAL A 96 -7.18 -2.88 -13.24
CA VAL A 96 -6.86 -2.05 -12.07
C VAL A 96 -8.11 -1.71 -11.27
N ALA A 97 -9.22 -1.37 -11.93
CA ALA A 97 -10.47 -1.06 -11.24
C ALA A 97 -11.11 -2.29 -10.58
N LYS A 98 -11.11 -3.45 -11.24
CA LYS A 98 -11.85 -4.64 -10.82
C LYS A 98 -11.07 -5.57 -9.90
N SER A 99 -9.75 -5.65 -10.05
CA SER A 99 -8.91 -6.64 -9.36
C SER A 99 -7.89 -5.98 -8.45
N VAL A 100 -7.08 -5.05 -8.97
CA VAL A 100 -5.98 -4.46 -8.19
C VAL A 100 -6.49 -3.58 -7.07
N ASN A 101 -7.41 -2.64 -7.36
CA ASN A 101 -7.92 -1.72 -6.34
C ASN A 101 -8.53 -2.44 -5.13
N PRO A 102 -9.44 -3.42 -5.30
CA PRO A 102 -9.96 -4.20 -4.17
C PRO A 102 -8.89 -4.96 -3.39
N ALA A 103 -7.83 -5.44 -4.06
CA ALA A 103 -6.78 -6.22 -3.42
C ALA A 103 -5.83 -5.37 -2.55
N VAL A 104 -5.55 -4.12 -2.94
CA VAL A 104 -4.47 -3.32 -2.30
C VAL A 104 -4.97 -2.14 -1.47
N SER A 105 -6.23 -1.73 -1.61
CA SER A 105 -6.76 -0.58 -0.88
C SER A 105 -6.75 -0.83 0.62
N GLY A 106 -6.24 0.13 1.40
CA GLY A 106 -6.08 0.04 2.84
C GLY A 106 -4.78 -0.63 3.30
N LEU A 107 -4.03 -1.26 2.40
CA LEU A 107 -2.74 -1.88 2.74
C LEU A 107 -1.62 -0.84 2.88
N ASN A 108 -0.58 -1.21 3.62
CA ASN A 108 0.59 -0.36 3.80
C ASN A 108 1.51 -0.48 2.57
N PRO A 109 1.75 0.60 1.80
CA PRO A 109 2.58 0.54 0.61
C PRO A 109 4.07 0.27 0.90
N LEU A 110 4.51 0.34 2.17
CA LEU A 110 5.87 0.00 2.58
C LEU A 110 6.04 -1.48 2.97
N ASP A 111 4.94 -2.24 3.04
CA ASP A 111 4.92 -3.69 3.14
C ASP A 111 4.71 -4.29 1.74
N PHE A 112 5.81 -4.47 1.01
CA PHE A 112 5.74 -4.84 -0.41
C PHE A 112 5.20 -6.26 -0.59
N GLU A 113 5.73 -7.21 0.17
CA GLU A 113 5.29 -8.61 0.13
C GLU A 113 3.81 -8.71 0.50
N GLY A 114 3.37 -8.06 1.59
CA GLY A 114 1.97 -8.05 1.99
C GLY A 114 1.05 -7.40 0.96
N THR A 115 1.50 -6.31 0.33
CA THR A 115 0.72 -5.60 -0.69
C THR A 115 0.60 -6.38 -1.99
N LEU A 116 1.65 -7.10 -2.40
CA LEU A 116 1.71 -7.83 -3.67
C LEU A 116 1.20 -9.27 -3.57
N ALA A 117 1.09 -9.83 -2.37
CA ALA A 117 0.68 -11.22 -2.16
C ALA A 117 -0.66 -11.58 -2.82
N THR A 118 -1.70 -10.74 -2.65
CA THR A 118 -3.02 -11.01 -3.25
C THR A 118 -3.01 -10.87 -4.77
N PRO A 119 -2.54 -9.74 -5.36
CA PRO A 119 -2.41 -9.64 -6.81
C PRO A 119 -1.58 -10.76 -7.46
N GLU A 120 -0.48 -11.17 -6.82
CA GLU A 120 0.36 -12.27 -7.30
C GLU A 120 -0.36 -13.62 -7.19
N ALA A 121 -1.06 -13.91 -6.10
CA ALA A 121 -1.79 -15.16 -5.94
C ALA A 121 -2.93 -15.30 -6.97
N ASP A 122 -3.60 -14.20 -7.30
CA ASP A 122 -4.77 -14.21 -8.19
C ASP A 122 -4.38 -14.33 -9.67
N ALA A 123 -3.32 -13.65 -10.10
CA ALA A 123 -2.95 -13.51 -11.52
C ALA A 123 -1.52 -13.94 -11.85
N GLY A 124 -0.70 -14.29 -10.86
CA GLY A 124 0.74 -14.51 -10.99
C GLY A 124 1.53 -13.20 -11.14
N TRP A 125 2.82 -13.33 -11.43
CA TRP A 125 3.68 -12.19 -11.76
C TRP A 125 3.38 -11.65 -13.15
N THR A 126 2.45 -10.72 -13.21
CA THR A 126 2.03 -10.04 -14.43
C THR A 126 2.73 -8.69 -14.61
N ARG A 127 2.50 -8.06 -15.77
CA ARG A 127 2.93 -6.68 -16.04
C ARG A 127 2.29 -5.68 -15.07
N LEU A 128 1.09 -5.97 -14.57
CA LEU A 128 0.43 -5.16 -13.55
C LEU A 128 1.11 -5.30 -12.19
N CYS A 129 1.47 -6.51 -11.77
CA CYS A 129 2.24 -6.73 -10.55
C CYS A 129 3.60 -6.01 -10.62
N ALA A 130 4.29 -6.10 -11.76
CA ALA A 130 5.54 -5.36 -11.97
C ALA A 130 5.35 -3.83 -11.91
N GLY A 131 4.30 -3.31 -12.57
CA GLY A 131 3.99 -1.88 -12.52
C GLY A 131 3.62 -1.39 -11.13
N LEU A 132 2.89 -2.22 -10.36
CA LEU A 132 2.56 -1.93 -8.97
C LEU A 132 3.82 -1.92 -8.09
N ASP A 133 4.68 -2.93 -8.23
CA ASP A 133 5.97 -3.02 -7.53
C ASP A 133 6.85 -1.77 -7.76
N PHE A 134 6.96 -1.31 -9.01
CA PHE A 134 7.66 -0.05 -9.32
C PHE A 134 7.06 1.16 -8.58
N ALA A 135 5.72 1.26 -8.51
CA ALA A 135 5.07 2.35 -7.80
C ALA A 135 5.29 2.29 -6.28
N LEU A 136 5.34 1.09 -5.69
CA LEU A 136 5.66 0.91 -4.27
C LEU A 136 7.11 1.31 -3.97
N HIS A 137 8.03 0.93 -4.86
CA HIS A 137 9.43 1.32 -4.81
C HIS A 137 9.63 2.85 -4.91
N ASP A 138 8.89 3.52 -5.81
CA ASP A 138 8.88 4.98 -5.93
C ASP A 138 8.33 5.67 -4.66
N ILE A 139 7.24 5.17 -4.06
CA ILE A 139 6.74 5.64 -2.76
C ILE A 139 7.83 5.49 -1.69
N ALA A 140 8.47 4.34 -1.63
CA ALA A 140 9.52 4.03 -0.68
C ALA A 140 10.72 4.97 -0.79
N GLY A 141 11.13 5.34 -2.00
CA GLY A 141 12.17 6.34 -2.24
C GLY A 141 11.76 7.72 -1.74
N LYS A 142 10.54 8.17 -2.10
CA LYS A 142 9.97 9.47 -1.69
C LYS A 142 9.83 9.61 -0.18
N VAL A 143 9.32 8.59 0.50
CA VAL A 143 9.19 8.57 1.97
C VAL A 143 10.55 8.66 2.65
N ARG A 144 11.56 8.01 2.09
CA ARG A 144 12.94 7.99 2.65
C ARG A 144 13.80 9.18 2.21
N GLY A 145 13.31 10.01 1.29
CA GLY A 145 14.07 11.13 0.72
C GLY A 145 15.27 10.69 -0.13
N VAL A 146 15.19 9.51 -0.77
CA VAL A 146 16.26 8.98 -1.63
C VAL A 146 15.76 8.73 -3.05
N PRO A 147 16.60 8.95 -4.08
CA PRO A 147 16.27 8.55 -5.45
C PRO A 147 16.24 7.03 -5.58
N MET A 148 15.47 6.56 -6.56
CA MET A 148 15.42 5.15 -7.00
C MET A 148 16.17 4.97 -8.31
#